data_AF-A0A6J6A2I2-F1
#
_entry.id   AF-A0A6J6A2I2-F1
#
_cell.length_a   1.000
_cell.length_b   1.000
_cell.length_c   1.000
_cell.angle_alpha   90.00
_cell.angle_beta   90.00
_cell.angle_gamma   90.00
#
_symmetry.space_group_name_H-M   'P 1'
#
loop_
_entity.id
_entity.type
_entity.pdbx_description
1 polymer ?
#
loop_
_entity_poly.entity_id
_entity_poly.type
_entity_poly.pdbx_seq_one_letter_code
_entity_poly.pdbx_strand_id
1 'polypeptide(L)' 'MIGLNQGMVSNAGAPFGGVKQSGYGREGGHEGIDEYLSTKYVAINVAD' A
#
# COMPACT_ATOMS: atom_id res chain seq x y z
N MET A 1 -1.70 2.65 12.57
CA MET A 1 -0.28 2.90 12.92
C MET A 1 -0.18 3.01 14.43
N ILE A 2 0.83 2.40 15.05
CA ILE A 2 1.05 2.44 16.50
C ILE A 2 2.56 2.61 16.74
N GLY A 3 2.95 3.58 17.55
CA GLY A 3 4.32 3.70 18.06
C GLY A 3 4.41 3.06 19.44
N LEU A 4 5.39 2.18 19.65
CA LEU A 4 5.67 1.60 20.96
C LEU A 4 6.87 2.32 21.58
N ASN A 5 6.65 2.99 22.72
CA ASN A 5 7.66 3.82 23.41
C ASN A 5 8.32 4.90 22.54
N GLN A 6 7.68 5.31 21.44
CA GLN A 6 8.16 6.35 20.52
C GLN A 6 7.00 7.17 19.97
N GLY A 7 7.17 8.50 19.95
CA GLY A 7 6.13 9.44 19.48
C GLY A 7 6.13 9.69 17.97
N MET A 8 7.29 9.52 17.31
CA MET A 8 7.41 9.67 15.86
C MET A 8 7.47 8.31 15.17
N VAL A 9 6.48 8.03 14.33
CA VAL A 9 6.43 6.77 13.55
C VAL A 9 6.71 6.98 12.07
N SER A 10 6.66 8.23 11.59
CA SER A 10 6.79 8.62 10.17
C SER A 10 8.06 8.09 9.51
N ASN A 11 7.89 7.28 8.45
CA ASN A 11 8.96 6.70 7.65
C ASN A 11 8.44 6.40 6.24
N ALA A 12 9.17 6.81 5.20
CA ALA A 12 8.79 6.56 3.81
C ALA A 12 8.71 5.05 3.45
N GLY A 13 9.47 4.20 4.15
CA GLY A 13 9.49 2.76 3.92
C GLY A 13 8.37 1.96 4.59
N ALA A 14 7.50 2.60 5.37
CA ALA A 14 6.35 1.93 6.00
C ALA A 14 5.03 2.42 5.38
N PRO A 15 3.96 1.61 5.38
CA PRO A 15 2.65 2.04 4.89
C PRO A 15 1.95 2.97 5.88
N PHE A 16 1.57 4.16 5.43
CA PHE A 16 0.85 5.19 6.17
C PHE A 16 -0.59 5.27 5.72
N GLY A 17 -1.54 5.25 6.67
CA GLY A 17 -2.95 5.43 6.36
C GLY A 17 -3.88 5.14 7.53
N GLY A 18 -5.14 5.52 7.35
CA GLY A 18 -6.19 5.42 8.36
C GLY A 18 -6.93 4.08 8.37
N VAL A 19 -7.78 3.90 9.39
CA VAL A 19 -8.82 2.89 9.42
C VAL A 19 -10.15 3.57 9.74
N LYS A 20 -11.28 2.97 9.36
CA LYS A 20 -12.63 3.52 9.60
C LYS A 20 -12.79 4.88 8.89
N GLN A 21 -13.31 5.89 9.59
CA GLN A 21 -13.52 7.24 9.06
C GLN A 21 -12.21 8.02 8.85
N SER A 22 -11.06 7.49 9.28
CA SER A 22 -9.76 8.13 9.06
C SER A 22 -9.23 7.98 7.63
N GLY A 23 -9.92 7.24 6.76
CA GLY A 23 -9.60 7.12 5.33
C GLY A 23 -9.41 5.68 4.86
N TYR A 24 -9.19 5.55 3.55
CA TYR A 24 -8.92 4.31 2.83
C TYR A 24 -7.57 4.42 2.09
N GLY A 25 -7.01 3.27 1.72
CA GLY A 25 -5.72 3.17 1.04
C GLY A 25 -4.50 3.40 1.93
N ARG A 26 -3.30 3.33 1.34
CA ARG A 26 -2.01 3.55 2.02
C ARG A 26 -1.04 4.37 1.17
N GLU A 27 -0.22 5.19 1.81
CA GLU A 27 0.91 5.89 1.19
C GLU A 27 2.24 5.34 1.73
N GLY A 28 3.32 5.44 0.95
CA GLY A 28 4.64 4.91 1.33
C GLY A 28 4.67 3.38 1.42
N GLY A 29 5.80 2.82 1.86
CA GLY A 29 5.97 1.37 1.93
C GLY A 29 5.88 0.68 0.56
N HIS A 30 5.63 -0.63 0.57
CA HIS A 30 5.42 -1.38 -0.67
C HIS A 30 4.00 -1.18 -1.21
N GLU A 31 3.03 -1.02 -0.30
CA GLU A 31 1.62 -0.87 -0.60
C GLU A 31 1.32 0.46 -1.33
N GLY A 32 2.11 1.50 -1.08
CA GLY A 32 1.87 2.82 -1.65
C GLY A 32 1.92 2.86 -3.18
N ILE A 33 2.69 1.99 -3.83
CA ILE A 33 2.71 1.97 -5.31
C ILE A 33 1.43 1.36 -5.89
N ASP A 34 0.79 0.44 -5.16
CA ASP A 34 -0.40 -0.26 -5.63
C ASP A 34 -1.61 0.67 -5.76
N GLU A 35 -1.66 1.77 -5.00
CA GLU A 35 -2.69 2.82 -5.14
C GLU A 35 -2.65 3.56 -6.49
N TYR A 36 -1.52 3.46 -7.21
CA TYR A 36 -1.32 4.11 -8.52
C TYR A 36 -1.22 3.12 -9.68
N LEU A 37 -1.30 1.82 -9.40
CA LEU A 37 -1.24 0.76 -10.39
C LEU A 37 -2.59 0.05 -10.53
N SER A 38 -2.79 -0.59 -11.68
CA SER A 38 -3.94 -1.47 -11.90
C SER A 38 -3.44 -2.84 -12.28
N THR A 39 -3.89 -3.86 -11.53
CA THR A 39 -3.57 -5.25 -11.86
C THR A 39 -4.29 -5.65 -13.14
N LYS A 40 -3.53 -6.07 -14.15
CA LYS A 40 -4.07 -6.59 -15.41
C LYS A 40 -3.75 -8.07 -15.53
N TYR A 41 -4.79 -8.90 -15.56
CA TYR A 41 -4.65 -10.31 -15.91
C TYR A 41 -4.58 -10.46 -17.43
N VAL A 42 -3.61 -11.24 -17.91
CA VAL A 42 -3.44 -11.57 -19.32
C VAL A 42 -3.25 -13.08 -19.43
N ALA A 43 -4.14 -13.74 -20.18
CA ALA A 43 -4.00 -15.14 -20.56
C ALA A 43 -3.64 -15.21 -22.04
N ILE A 44 -2.58 -15.96 -22.35
CA ILE A 44 -2.14 -16.18 -23.73
C ILE A 44 -2.24 -17.68 -23.99
N ASN A 45 -2.99 -18.05 -25.03
CA ASN A 45 -2.98 -19.41 -25.54
C ASN A 45 -1.75 -19.57 -26.44
N VAL A 46 -0.83 -20.46 -26.06
CA VAL A 46 0.38 -20.76 -26.81
C VAL A 46 0.19 -22.13 -27.47
N ALA A 47 -0.51 -22.15 -28.60
CA ALA A 47 -0.57 -23.29 -29.50
C ALA A 47 -0.08 -22.83 -30.89
N ASP A 48 0.66 -23.69 -31.58
CA ASP A 48 1.17 -23.44 -32.94
C ASP A 48 0.03 -23.25 -33.96
#